data_AF-A0A1M6IX98-F1
#
_entry.id   AF-A0A1M6IX98-F1
#
_cell.length_a   1.000
_cell.length_b   1.000
_cell.length_c   1.000
_cell.angle_alpha   90.00
_cell.angle_beta   90.00
_cell.angle_gamma   90.00
#
_symmetry.space_group_name_H-M   'P 1'
#
loop_
_entity.id
_entity.type
_entity.pdbx_description
1 polymer ?
#
loop_
_entity_poly.entity_id
_entity_poly.type
_entity_poly.pdbx_seq_one_letter_code
_entity_poly.pdbx_strand_id
1 'polypeptide(L)'
;MKQIKTILALCIAILVFEGCSKDTDPYPESAVPSWSVQSPELLPNSFTAIVAIPDEINIYAGDEDKIAAFIGDECRGVGNLVKSESTGERVYYITIRAADTENRAIVFMYYNARLSYMYQALQSVPFENDGTWGTHDSPVILDLEYVTD
;
A
#
# COMPACT_ATOMS: atom_id res chain seq x y z
N MET A 1 38.72 36.91 53.39
CA MET A 1 38.96 35.48 53.73
C MET A 1 37.71 34.92 54.41
N LYS A 2 37.05 33.92 53.78
CA LYS A 2 36.31 32.77 54.36
C LYS A 2 35.31 33.03 55.52
N GLN A 3 34.04 32.61 55.53
CA GLN A 3 33.23 31.67 54.74
C GLN A 3 31.75 32.08 54.86
N ILE A 4 30.99 32.07 53.77
CA ILE A 4 29.54 32.31 53.74
C ILE A 4 28.81 30.95 53.77
N LYS A 5 27.81 30.86 54.65
CA LYS A 5 26.88 29.73 54.78
C LYS A 5 25.97 29.67 53.55
N THR A 6 25.90 28.53 52.87
CA THR A 6 24.81 28.31 51.90
C THR A 6 24.30 26.87 51.97
N ILE A 7 22.98 26.81 51.98
CA ILE A 7 22.07 25.70 52.22
C ILE A 7 22.14 24.67 51.09
N LEU A 8 22.11 23.39 51.47
CA LEU A 8 22.03 22.24 50.58
C LEU A 8 20.64 22.24 49.90
N ALA A 9 20.60 22.65 48.64
CA ALA A 9 19.41 22.54 47.79
C ALA A 9 19.55 21.30 46.89
N LEU A 10 18.61 20.37 47.09
CA LEU A 10 18.36 19.17 46.32
C LEU A 10 17.93 19.55 44.89
N CYS A 11 18.77 19.29 43.88
CA CYS A 11 18.40 19.38 42.48
C CYS A 11 18.63 18.02 41.81
N ILE A 12 17.55 17.24 41.74
CA ILE A 12 17.45 16.02 40.94
C ILE A 12 17.53 16.45 39.47
N ALA A 13 18.65 16.17 38.82
CA ALA A 13 18.79 16.34 37.38
C ALA A 13 18.04 15.19 36.69
N ILE A 14 16.77 15.43 36.39
CA ILE A 14 16.00 14.64 35.43
C ILE A 14 16.61 14.96 34.06
N LEU A 15 17.39 14.03 33.50
CA LEU A 15 17.74 14.08 32.08
C LEU A 15 16.44 13.85 31.31
N VAL A 16 15.93 14.97 30.78
CA VAL A 16 14.72 15.05 29.96
C VAL A 16 14.97 14.17 28.74
N PHE A 17 14.08 13.19 28.53
CA PHE A 17 14.00 12.46 27.27
C PHE A 17 13.96 13.48 26.14
N GLU A 18 14.89 13.38 25.19
CA GLU A 18 14.76 13.99 23.88
C GLU A 18 13.52 13.36 23.23
N GLY A 19 12.37 13.97 23.51
CA GLY A 19 11.16 13.75 22.73
C GLY A 19 11.49 14.20 21.32
N CYS A 20 11.80 13.25 20.45
CA CYS A 20 11.73 13.46 19.02
C CYS A 20 10.32 14.00 18.74
N SER A 21 10.22 15.28 18.41
CA SER A 21 9.02 15.85 17.82
C SER A 21 8.84 15.19 16.46
N LYS A 22 8.10 14.07 16.44
CA LYS A 22 7.55 13.54 15.19
C LYS A 22 6.58 14.61 14.69
N ASP A 23 6.97 15.28 13.62
CA ASP A 23 6.00 15.98 12.77
C ASP A 23 4.85 15.00 12.54
N THR A 24 3.65 15.38 12.97
CA THR A 24 2.49 14.50 12.93
C THR A 24 2.05 14.41 11.48
N ASP A 25 2.29 13.26 10.85
CA ASP A 25 1.86 12.99 9.48
C ASP A 25 0.31 13.10 9.43
N PRO A 26 -0.28 13.83 8.47
CA PRO A 26 -1.71 14.12 8.48
C PRO A 26 -2.62 12.91 8.23
N TYR A 27 -2.09 11.74 7.83
CA TYR A 27 -2.91 10.57 7.51
C TYR A 27 -2.71 9.43 8.54
N PRO A 28 -3.78 8.66 8.84
CA PRO A 28 -3.67 7.53 9.76
C PRO A 28 -2.77 6.43 9.19
N GLU A 29 -1.85 5.93 10.00
CA GLU A 29 -1.05 4.74 9.66
C GLU A 29 -1.97 3.50 9.58
N SER A 30 -1.86 2.75 8.49
CA SER A 30 -2.55 1.50 8.22
C SER A 30 -1.69 0.30 8.63
N ALA A 31 -2.33 -0.74 9.17
CA ALA A 31 -1.65 -2.01 9.43
C ALA A 31 -1.21 -2.69 8.12
N VAL A 32 -0.07 -3.39 8.16
CA VAL A 32 0.42 -4.16 7.01
C VAL A 32 -0.63 -5.20 6.60
N PRO A 33 -1.14 -5.19 5.35
CA PRO A 33 -2.19 -6.10 4.96
C PRO A 33 -1.65 -7.52 4.75
N SER A 34 -2.47 -8.51 5.06
CA SER A 34 -2.24 -9.94 4.81
C SER A 34 -3.15 -10.47 3.68
N TRP A 35 -3.21 -9.73 2.56
CA TRP A 35 -4.04 -10.08 1.42
C TRP A 35 -3.65 -11.44 0.83
N SER A 36 -4.65 -12.23 0.49
CA SER A 36 -4.50 -13.57 -0.08
C SER A 36 -5.78 -13.95 -0.82
N VAL A 37 -5.63 -14.68 -1.93
CA VAL A 37 -6.77 -15.23 -2.66
C VAL A 37 -7.32 -16.41 -1.89
N GLN A 38 -8.57 -16.29 -1.43
CA GLN A 38 -9.27 -17.37 -0.74
C GLN A 38 -9.76 -18.41 -1.75
N SER A 39 -9.58 -19.70 -1.43
CA SER A 39 -10.03 -20.83 -2.24
C SER A 39 -9.80 -20.70 -3.75
N PRO A 40 -8.55 -20.51 -4.20
CA PRO A 40 -8.24 -20.34 -5.63
C PRO A 40 -8.70 -21.52 -6.49
N GLU A 41 -8.83 -22.72 -5.92
CA GLU A 41 -9.36 -23.93 -6.56
C GLU A 41 -10.85 -23.83 -6.93
N LEU A 42 -11.60 -22.94 -6.29
CA LEU A 42 -13.03 -22.71 -6.56
C LEU A 42 -13.27 -21.53 -7.51
N LEU A 43 -12.21 -20.92 -8.02
CA LEU A 43 -12.25 -19.74 -8.88
C LEU A 43 -11.59 -20.07 -10.24
N PRO A 44 -12.31 -20.81 -11.12
CA PRO A 44 -11.72 -21.35 -12.35
C PRO A 44 -11.36 -20.28 -13.37
N ASN A 45 -12.05 -19.13 -13.35
CA ASN A 45 -11.87 -18.06 -14.32
C ASN A 45 -10.75 -17.11 -13.90
N SER A 46 -10.16 -16.45 -14.90
CA SER A 46 -9.07 -15.51 -14.65
C SER A 46 -9.17 -14.23 -15.46
N PHE A 47 -8.63 -13.16 -14.92
CA PHE A 47 -8.43 -11.87 -15.57
C PHE A 47 -7.02 -11.38 -15.22
N THR A 48 -6.29 -10.82 -16.17
CA THR A 48 -4.93 -10.30 -15.94
C THR A 48 -4.94 -8.77 -15.95
N ALA A 49 -4.54 -8.15 -14.84
CA ALA A 49 -4.31 -6.71 -14.78
C ALA A 49 -2.81 -6.43 -14.72
N ILE A 50 -2.35 -5.47 -15.52
CA ILE A 50 -0.98 -4.96 -15.57
C ILE A 50 -1.05 -3.46 -15.30
N VAL A 51 -0.64 -3.07 -14.09
CA VAL A 51 -0.90 -1.74 -13.55
C VAL A 51 0.36 -1.10 -12.98
N ALA A 52 0.37 0.22 -12.92
CA ALA A 52 1.39 1.00 -12.23
C ALA A 52 0.73 2.05 -11.33
N ILE A 53 1.53 2.56 -10.40
CA ILE A 53 1.12 3.56 -9.40
C ILE A 53 1.46 4.95 -9.95
N PRO A 54 0.64 5.98 -9.72
CA PRO A 54 0.89 7.33 -10.23
C PRO A 54 2.18 7.90 -9.64
N ASP A 55 2.88 8.73 -10.43
CA ASP A 55 4.24 9.20 -10.12
C ASP A 55 4.33 9.90 -8.75
N GLU A 56 3.29 10.63 -8.36
CA GLU A 56 3.21 11.37 -7.10
C GLU A 56 3.25 10.45 -5.87
N ILE A 57 2.76 9.22 -6.00
CA ILE A 57 2.81 8.19 -4.95
C ILE A 57 4.06 7.33 -5.14
N ASN A 58 4.45 7.08 -6.40
CA ASN A 58 5.55 6.20 -6.75
C ASN A 58 6.93 6.68 -6.22
N ILE A 59 7.10 8.00 -5.97
CA ILE A 59 8.31 8.53 -5.31
C ILE A 59 8.55 7.98 -3.89
N TYR A 60 7.52 7.45 -3.24
CA TYR A 60 7.61 6.81 -1.92
C TYR A 60 7.59 5.29 -1.98
N ALA A 61 7.48 4.72 -3.18
CA ALA A 61 7.27 3.30 -3.35
C ALA A 61 8.55 2.49 -3.04
N GLY A 62 8.35 1.30 -2.47
CA GLY A 62 9.40 0.39 -2.05
C GLY A 62 9.03 -1.07 -2.30
N ASP A 63 10.03 -1.94 -2.27
CA ASP A 63 9.86 -3.38 -2.60
C ASP A 63 8.92 -4.12 -1.63
N GLU A 64 8.70 -3.57 -0.43
CA GLU A 64 7.78 -4.11 0.58
C GLU A 64 6.32 -3.65 0.39
N ASP A 65 6.07 -2.78 -0.59
CA ASP A 65 4.71 -2.36 -0.93
C ASP A 65 3.88 -3.53 -1.43
N LYS A 66 2.57 -3.43 -1.25
CA LYS A 66 1.64 -4.47 -1.66
C LYS A 66 0.56 -3.88 -2.55
N ILE A 67 0.12 -4.65 -3.53
CA ILE A 67 -1.06 -4.33 -4.32
C ILE A 67 -1.94 -5.57 -4.42
N ALA A 68 -3.26 -5.38 -4.37
CA ALA A 68 -4.21 -6.46 -4.55
C ALA A 68 -5.45 -5.97 -5.28
N ALA A 69 -6.11 -6.91 -5.95
CA ALA A 69 -7.38 -6.73 -6.62
C ALA A 69 -8.49 -7.39 -5.79
N PHE A 70 -9.63 -6.73 -5.73
CA PHE A 70 -10.80 -7.10 -4.96
C PHE A 70 -12.03 -7.14 -5.83
N ILE A 71 -12.93 -8.07 -5.54
CA ILE A 71 -14.30 -8.06 -6.09
C ILE A 71 -15.26 -8.11 -4.90
N GLY A 72 -15.92 -6.98 -4.64
CA GLY A 72 -16.50 -6.71 -3.31
C GLY A 72 -15.39 -6.65 -2.26
N ASP A 73 -15.58 -7.32 -1.12
CA ASP A 73 -14.61 -7.31 -0.01
C ASP A 73 -13.58 -8.46 -0.09
N GLU A 74 -13.66 -9.29 -1.13
CA GLU A 74 -12.81 -10.47 -1.25
C GLU A 74 -11.59 -10.20 -2.14
N CYS A 75 -10.40 -10.46 -1.60
CA CYS A 75 -9.18 -10.41 -2.38
C CYS A 75 -9.19 -11.52 -3.45
N ARG A 76 -9.12 -11.11 -4.71
CA ARG A 76 -9.17 -12.00 -5.89
C ARG A 76 -7.85 -12.12 -6.62
N GLY A 77 -6.87 -11.26 -6.31
CA GLY A 77 -5.52 -11.35 -6.83
C GLY A 77 -4.57 -10.52 -5.99
N VAL A 78 -3.33 -10.99 -5.84
CA VAL A 78 -2.23 -10.23 -5.24
C VAL A 78 -1.21 -9.95 -6.34
N GLY A 79 -0.74 -8.70 -6.40
CA GLY A 79 0.17 -8.27 -7.44
C GLY A 79 1.61 -8.67 -7.20
N ASN A 80 2.28 -9.03 -8.27
CA ASN A 80 3.71 -9.28 -8.30
C ASN A 80 4.40 -8.07 -8.95
N LEU A 81 5.36 -7.49 -8.24
CA LEU A 81 6.17 -6.38 -8.74
C LEU A 81 7.21 -6.89 -9.74
N VAL A 82 7.24 -6.24 -10.91
CA VAL A 82 8.28 -6.37 -11.93
C VAL A 82 8.93 -5.01 -12.09
N LYS A 83 10.26 -4.98 -11.98
CA LYS A 83 11.05 -3.75 -12.10
C LYS A 83 11.88 -3.77 -13.38
N SER A 84 11.93 -2.63 -14.06
CA SER A 84 12.88 -2.42 -15.14
C SER A 84 14.25 -2.04 -14.57
N GLU A 85 15.28 -2.84 -14.86
CA GLU A 85 16.66 -2.57 -14.42
C GLU A 85 17.27 -1.33 -15.09
N SER A 86 16.77 -0.93 -16.27
CA SER A 86 17.31 0.20 -17.03
C SER A 86 16.64 1.53 -16.70
N THR A 87 15.33 1.52 -16.43
CA THR A 87 14.54 2.73 -16.19
C THR A 87 14.11 2.89 -14.73
N GLY A 88 14.15 1.82 -13.94
CA GLY A 88 13.61 1.79 -12.58
C GLY A 88 12.08 1.74 -12.52
N GLU A 89 11.40 1.59 -13.67
CA GLU A 89 9.95 1.52 -13.76
C GLU A 89 9.41 0.32 -12.98
N ARG A 90 8.27 0.51 -12.30
CA ARG A 90 7.64 -0.46 -11.40
C ARG A 90 6.26 -0.82 -11.95
N VAL A 91 6.11 -2.05 -12.41
CA VAL A 91 4.85 -2.57 -12.99
C VAL A 91 4.39 -3.75 -12.16
N TYR A 92 3.09 -3.81 -11.87
CA TYR A 92 2.48 -4.88 -11.11
C TYR A 92 1.63 -5.77 -11.99
N TYR A 93 1.88 -7.08 -11.92
CA TYR A 93 1.09 -8.11 -12.60
C TYR A 93 0.19 -8.80 -11.60
N ILE A 94 -1.12 -8.77 -11.86
CA ILE A 94 -2.13 -9.33 -10.97
C ILE A 94 -2.97 -10.33 -11.77
N THR A 95 -2.93 -11.60 -11.37
CA THR A 95 -3.90 -12.60 -11.82
C THR A 95 -5.09 -12.60 -10.87
N ILE A 96 -6.24 -12.21 -11.39
CA ILE A 96 -7.48 -12.02 -10.65
C ILE A 96 -8.37 -13.22 -10.94
N ARG A 97 -8.85 -13.89 -9.90
CA ARG A 97 -9.61 -15.14 -10.01
C ARG A 97 -11.09 -14.90 -9.69
N ALA A 98 -12.00 -15.56 -10.39
CA ALA A 98 -13.42 -15.47 -10.10
C ALA A 98 -14.18 -16.79 -10.38
N ALA A 99 -15.38 -16.91 -9.82
CA ALA A 99 -16.33 -17.97 -10.13
C ALA A 99 -17.07 -17.69 -11.45
N ASP A 100 -17.72 -18.69 -12.04
CA ASP A 100 -18.44 -18.59 -13.33
C ASP A 100 -19.56 -17.56 -13.38
N THR A 101 -20.10 -17.19 -12.21
CA THR A 101 -21.25 -16.28 -12.10
C THR A 101 -20.87 -14.87 -11.67
N GLU A 102 -19.58 -14.59 -11.50
CA GLU A 102 -19.13 -13.26 -11.07
C GLU A 102 -19.33 -12.23 -12.18
N ASN A 103 -19.93 -11.10 -11.83
CA ASN A 103 -20.24 -10.01 -12.74
C ASN A 103 -19.96 -8.63 -12.12
N ARG A 104 -19.40 -8.60 -10.91
CA ARG A 104 -19.02 -7.36 -10.24
C ARG A 104 -17.68 -6.84 -10.76
N ALA A 105 -17.45 -5.56 -10.50
CA ALA A 105 -16.23 -4.90 -10.88
C ALA A 105 -15.07 -5.26 -9.95
N ILE A 106 -13.88 -5.25 -10.52
CA ILE A 106 -12.59 -5.34 -9.86
C ILE A 106 -12.20 -3.94 -9.38
N VAL A 107 -11.76 -3.84 -8.13
CA VAL A 107 -11.15 -2.63 -7.54
C VAL A 107 -9.76 -2.97 -7.04
N PHE A 108 -8.84 -2.02 -7.06
CA PHE A 108 -7.46 -2.22 -6.63
C PHE A 108 -7.16 -1.48 -5.33
N MET A 109 -6.38 -2.11 -4.45
CA MET A 109 -5.84 -1.50 -3.25
C MET A 109 -4.32 -1.54 -3.32
N TYR A 110 -3.68 -0.45 -2.92
CA TYR A 110 -2.24 -0.33 -2.83
C TYR A 110 -1.84 0.08 -1.41
N TYR A 111 -0.92 -0.66 -0.82
CA TYR A 111 -0.33 -0.38 0.48
C TYR A 111 1.12 0.07 0.29
N ASN A 112 1.43 1.28 0.74
CA ASN A 112 2.79 1.79 0.78
C ASN A 112 3.43 1.42 2.13
N ALA A 113 4.47 0.60 2.11
CA ALA A 113 5.09 0.08 3.33
C ALA A 113 5.93 1.12 4.07
N ARG A 114 6.46 2.11 3.35
CA ARG A 114 7.30 3.18 3.93
C ARG A 114 6.49 4.17 4.74
N LEU A 115 5.34 4.56 4.23
CA LEU A 115 4.43 5.53 4.85
C LEU A 115 3.35 4.86 5.69
N SER A 116 3.22 3.54 5.60
CA SER A 116 2.10 2.80 6.19
C SER A 116 0.76 3.33 5.70
N TYR A 117 0.64 3.65 4.41
CA TYR A 117 -0.59 4.22 3.84
C TYR A 117 -1.33 3.21 2.98
N MET A 118 -2.65 3.24 3.09
CA MET A 118 -3.55 2.48 2.25
C MET A 118 -4.22 3.42 1.24
N TYR A 119 -4.21 2.97 -0.01
CA TYR A 119 -4.86 3.65 -1.13
C TYR A 119 -5.84 2.69 -1.79
N GLN A 120 -6.94 3.24 -2.28
CA GLN A 120 -7.92 2.55 -3.10
C GLN A 120 -7.98 3.21 -4.48
N ALA A 121 -8.10 2.39 -5.51
CA ALA A 121 -8.36 2.90 -6.86
C ALA A 121 -9.80 3.41 -7.00
N LEU A 122 -9.96 4.60 -7.59
CA LEU A 122 -11.26 5.16 -7.97
C LEU A 122 -11.83 4.47 -9.22
N GLN A 123 -10.94 3.94 -10.06
CA GLN A 123 -11.30 3.18 -11.24
C GLN A 123 -11.70 1.75 -10.84
N SER A 124 -12.71 1.23 -11.52
CA SER A 124 -13.10 -0.17 -11.45
C SER A 124 -13.27 -0.73 -12.85
N VAL A 125 -13.00 -2.02 -13.03
CA VAL A 125 -13.09 -2.70 -14.33
C VAL A 125 -14.01 -3.93 -14.19
N PRO A 126 -14.99 -4.14 -15.09
CA PRO A 126 -15.80 -5.34 -15.04
C PRO A 126 -14.93 -6.59 -15.17
N PHE A 127 -15.20 -7.62 -14.37
CA PHE A 127 -14.54 -8.91 -14.56
C PHE A 127 -15.06 -9.56 -15.85
N GLU A 128 -14.13 -9.97 -16.71
CA GLU A 128 -14.40 -10.76 -17.91
C GLU A 128 -13.47 -11.96 -17.94
N ASN A 129 -14.01 -13.16 -18.17
CA ASN A 129 -13.15 -14.35 -18.22
C ASN A 129 -12.13 -14.24 -19.36
N ASP A 130 -10.89 -14.60 -19.06
CA ASP A 130 -9.70 -14.45 -19.91
C ASP A 130 -9.41 -13.00 -20.33
N GLY A 131 -9.98 -12.03 -19.62
CA GLY A 131 -9.77 -10.60 -19.85
C GLY A 131 -8.35 -10.15 -19.51
N THR A 132 -7.91 -9.06 -20.15
CA THR A 132 -6.63 -8.40 -19.87
C THR A 132 -6.80 -6.89 -19.83
N TRP A 133 -6.17 -6.24 -18.86
CA TRP A 133 -6.18 -4.78 -18.71
C TRP A 133 -4.77 -4.23 -18.52
N GLY A 134 -4.31 -3.44 -19.49
CA GLY A 134 -2.93 -2.97 -19.59
C GLY A 134 -1.98 -3.95 -20.26
N THR A 135 -0.77 -3.50 -20.51
CA THR A 135 0.36 -4.32 -21.02
C THR A 135 1.64 -3.97 -20.26
N HIS A 136 2.73 -4.71 -20.49
CA HIS A 136 4.02 -4.38 -19.90
C HIS A 136 4.49 -2.97 -20.31
N ASP A 137 4.43 -2.68 -21.62
CA ASP A 137 4.94 -1.43 -22.19
C ASP A 137 3.96 -0.26 -22.04
N SER A 138 2.70 -0.57 -21.66
CA SER A 138 1.66 0.41 -21.41
C SER A 138 0.77 -0.09 -20.26
N PRO A 139 1.28 -0.09 -19.02
CA PRO A 139 0.49 -0.47 -17.86
C PRO A 139 -0.61 0.56 -17.63
N VAL A 140 -1.70 0.15 -17.00
CA VAL A 140 -2.72 1.11 -16.58
C VAL A 140 -2.22 1.84 -15.33
N ILE A 141 -2.15 3.17 -15.40
CA ILE A 141 -1.85 4.00 -14.23
C ILE A 141 -3.13 4.11 -13.40
N LEU A 142 -3.07 3.62 -12.16
CA LEU A 142 -4.21 3.69 -11.23
C LEU A 142 -4.46 5.12 -10.78
N ASP A 143 -5.72 5.51 -10.72
CA ASP A 143 -6.17 6.72 -10.04
C ASP A 143 -6.46 6.36 -8.58
N LEU A 144 -5.60 6.78 -7.65
CA LEU A 144 -5.56 6.33 -6.27
C LEU A 144 -5.98 7.43 -5.29
N GLU A 145 -6.87 7.09 -4.38
CA GLU A 145 -7.25 7.94 -3.24
C GLU A 145 -6.85 7.27 -1.91
N TYR A 146 -6.46 8.08 -0.93
CA TYR A 146 -6.21 7.61 0.42
C TYR A 146 -7.47 7.02 1.04
N VAL A 147 -7.33 5.88 1.71
CA VAL A 147 -8.40 5.34 2.55
C VAL A 147 -8.41 6.15 3.85
N THR A 148 -9.53 6.82 4.11
CA THR A 148 -9.81 7.50 5.38
C THR A 148 -10.81 6.67 6.17
N ASP A 149 -10.57 6.48 7.47
CA ASP A 149 -11.48 5.78 8.38
C ASP A 149 -12.82 6.51 8.56
#